data_AF-A0A562BTE9-F1
#
_entry.id   AF-A0A562BTE9-F1
#
_cell.length_a   1.000
_cell.length_b   1.000
_cell.length_c   1.000
_cell.angle_alpha   90.00
_cell.angle_beta   90.00
_cell.angle_gamma   90.00
#
_symmetry.space_group_name_H-M   'P 1'
#
loop_
_entity.id
_entity.type
_entity.pdbx_description
1 polymer ?
#
loop_
_entity_poly.entity_id
_entity_poly.type
_entity_poly.pdbx_seq_one_letter_code
_entity_poly.pdbx_strand_id
1 'polypeptide(L)'
;MGPSGRGCGPFAMAAMLATACLLLAGCAHAQEDTPMQAPAADAILPGEGPFQRFIVRYRADSAGAGDPAAAARRLQRTVDEAGLAPATSASWQRRLAVGGDVFVLDRPLDRAAARRLVEAFLADPEVESIEVDRMLGFDPPGRRPMRER
;
A
#
# COMPACT_ATOMS: atom_id res chain seq x y z
N MET A 1 -65.87 1.81 -28.60
CA MET A 1 -65.13 0.78 -29.35
C MET A 1 -64.15 0.10 -28.41
N GLY A 2 -64.44 -1.14 -28.01
CA GLY A 2 -63.59 -1.91 -27.10
C GLY A 2 -62.50 -2.70 -27.83
N PRO A 3 -61.39 -3.05 -27.14
CA PRO A 3 -60.34 -3.90 -27.69
C PRO A 3 -60.66 -5.39 -27.55
N SER A 4 -60.24 -6.12 -28.59
CA SER A 4 -60.34 -7.56 -28.79
C SER A 4 -59.61 -8.38 -27.73
N GLY A 5 -60.23 -9.49 -27.34
CA GLY A 5 -59.68 -10.45 -26.38
C GLY A 5 -58.63 -11.40 -26.96
N ARG A 6 -58.04 -12.18 -26.04
CA ARG A 6 -57.52 -13.53 -26.26
C ARG A 6 -57.59 -14.27 -24.92
N GLY A 7 -58.27 -15.42 -24.92
CA GLY A 7 -58.48 -16.28 -23.76
C GLY A 7 -57.63 -17.55 -23.79
N CYS A 8 -58.07 -18.53 -22.97
CA CYS A 8 -57.55 -19.87 -22.69
C CYS A 8 -56.34 -19.89 -21.73
N GLY A 9 -56.36 -20.54 -20.57
CA GLY A 9 -57.31 -21.41 -19.87
C GLY A 9 -56.55 -22.13 -18.72
N PRO A 10 -57.24 -22.69 -17.71
CA PRO A 10 -56.68 -23.00 -16.39
C PRO A 10 -56.42 -24.50 -16.17
N PHE A 11 -55.32 -24.86 -15.50
CA PHE A 11 -55.11 -26.16 -14.86
C PHE A 11 -54.41 -25.89 -13.51
N ALA A 12 -55.16 -25.86 -12.40
CA ALA A 12 -55.22 -26.95 -11.40
C ALA A 12 -53.82 -27.30 -10.86
N MET A 13 -53.34 -26.73 -9.74
CA MET A 13 -53.70 -27.00 -8.34
C MET A 13 -53.50 -28.47 -7.91
N ALA A 14 -52.77 -28.65 -6.80
CA ALA A 14 -52.49 -29.87 -6.03
C ALA A 14 -51.32 -30.76 -6.55
N ALA A 15 -50.44 -31.35 -5.74
CA ALA A 15 -50.16 -31.30 -4.31
C ALA A 15 -48.82 -32.02 -4.05
N MET A 16 -48.13 -31.57 -3.01
CA MET A 16 -47.15 -32.27 -2.16
C MET A 16 -46.55 -33.62 -2.62
N LEU A 17 -45.22 -33.64 -2.71
CA LEU A 17 -44.42 -34.70 -2.08
C LEU A 17 -43.17 -34.10 -1.46
N ALA A 18 -43.08 -34.25 -0.14
CA ALA A 18 -42.00 -33.79 0.71
C ALA A 18 -40.72 -34.60 0.45
N THR A 19 -39.62 -33.91 0.18
CA THR A 19 -38.28 -34.51 0.31
C THR A 19 -37.51 -33.71 1.35
N ALA A 20 -37.60 -34.19 2.59
CA ALA A 20 -36.69 -33.84 3.65
C ALA A 20 -35.33 -34.47 3.35
N CYS A 21 -34.28 -33.65 3.27
CA CYS A 21 -32.90 -34.12 3.40
C CYS A 21 -32.24 -33.33 4.53
N LEU A 22 -32.26 -33.92 5.72
CA LEU A 22 -31.62 -33.42 6.93
C LEU A 22 -30.10 -33.69 6.87
N LEU A 23 -29.33 -32.64 7.14
CA LEU A 23 -28.10 -32.59 7.95
C LEU A 23 -26.78 -33.21 7.45
N LEU A 24 -25.71 -32.50 7.84
CA LEU A 24 -24.30 -32.87 7.98
C LEU A 24 -23.37 -32.56 6.80
N ALA A 25 -22.76 -31.37 6.83
CA ALA A 25 -21.31 -31.25 6.89
C ALA A 25 -20.94 -29.79 7.17
N GLY A 26 -20.47 -29.51 8.38
CA GLY A 26 -19.74 -28.29 8.66
C GLY A 26 -18.48 -28.24 7.80
N CYS A 27 -18.37 -27.26 6.92
CA CYS A 27 -17.07 -26.83 6.47
C CYS A 27 -16.43 -26.09 7.65
N ALA A 28 -15.75 -26.85 8.51
CA ALA A 28 -14.65 -26.31 9.28
C ALA A 28 -13.72 -25.67 8.26
N HIS A 29 -13.61 -24.34 8.26
CA HIS A 29 -12.51 -23.68 7.57
C HIS A 29 -11.27 -24.16 8.31
N ALA A 30 -10.59 -25.16 7.75
CA ALA A 30 -9.23 -25.46 8.09
C ALA A 30 -8.45 -24.17 7.81
N GLN A 31 -8.15 -23.45 8.88
CA GLN A 31 -7.20 -22.36 8.86
C GLN A 31 -5.87 -23.00 8.52
N GLU A 32 -5.56 -23.05 7.23
CA GLU A 32 -4.23 -23.38 6.76
C GLU A 32 -3.30 -22.37 7.44
N ASP A 33 -2.39 -22.91 8.27
CA ASP A 33 -1.19 -22.24 8.78
C ASP A 33 -0.39 -21.75 7.56
N THR A 34 -0.88 -20.67 6.98
CA THR A 34 -0.17 -19.90 5.97
C THR A 34 1.04 -19.36 6.71
N PRO A 35 2.28 -19.68 6.31
CA PRO A 35 3.44 -19.09 6.94
C PRO A 35 3.22 -17.57 6.91
N MET A 36 3.10 -17.01 8.11
CA MET A 36 2.75 -15.63 8.39
C MET A 36 3.45 -14.72 7.39
N GLN A 37 2.69 -14.28 6.38
CA GLN A 37 3.23 -13.44 5.33
C GLN A 37 3.66 -12.16 6.03
N ALA A 38 4.97 -11.94 6.11
CA ALA A 38 5.51 -10.75 6.75
C ALA A 38 4.77 -9.53 6.18
N PRO A 39 4.36 -8.55 7.02
CA PRO A 39 3.72 -7.34 6.52
C PRO A 39 4.52 -6.78 5.35
N ALA A 40 3.88 -6.38 4.27
CA ALA A 40 4.57 -5.94 3.05
C ALA A 40 5.65 -4.87 3.33
N ALA A 41 5.44 -4.05 4.36
CA ALA A 41 6.40 -3.06 4.83
C ALA A 41 7.71 -3.67 5.39
N ASP A 42 7.67 -4.82 6.08
CA ASP A 42 8.86 -5.44 6.65
C ASP A 42 9.79 -6.02 5.57
N ALA A 43 9.24 -6.45 4.43
CA ALA A 43 10.04 -6.88 3.28
C ALA A 43 10.78 -5.70 2.61
N ILE A 44 10.22 -4.50 2.69
CA ILE A 44 10.79 -3.26 2.12
C ILE A 44 11.88 -2.67 3.04
N LEU A 45 11.82 -2.94 4.34
CA LEU A 45 12.71 -2.40 5.36
C LEU A 45 13.76 -3.45 5.79
N PRO A 46 14.94 -3.50 5.17
CA PRO A 46 16.00 -4.42 5.58
C PRO A 46 16.70 -3.97 6.87
N GLY A 47 16.84 -4.86 7.85
CA GLY A 47 17.55 -4.59 9.12
C GLY A 47 16.92 -3.47 9.98
N GLU A 48 17.53 -3.07 11.08
CA GLU A 48 16.90 -2.11 12.01
C GLU A 48 16.95 -0.64 11.57
N GLY A 49 17.53 -0.35 10.40
CA GLY A 49 17.78 1.01 9.91
C GLY A 49 19.23 1.45 10.16
N PRO A 50 19.53 2.77 10.06
CA PRO A 50 18.61 3.89 9.86
C PRO A 50 18.04 4.01 8.43
N PHE A 51 16.81 4.54 8.30
CA PHE A 51 16.14 4.79 7.01
C PHE A 51 15.93 6.28 6.79
N GLN A 52 16.53 6.87 5.74
CA GLN A 52 16.40 8.31 5.46
C GLN A 52 15.96 8.62 4.02
N ARG A 53 16.17 7.69 3.10
CA ARG A 53 15.95 7.92 1.67
C ARG A 53 15.07 6.82 1.11
N PHE A 54 14.09 7.22 0.34
CA PHE A 54 13.10 6.34 -0.25
C PHE A 54 12.95 6.64 -1.73
N ILE A 55 12.77 5.61 -2.53
CA ILE A 55 12.38 5.71 -3.93
C ILE A 55 10.91 5.34 -3.98
N VAL A 56 10.09 6.23 -4.51
CA VAL A 56 8.65 5.99 -4.70
C VAL A 56 8.34 6.09 -6.17
N ARG A 57 7.72 5.05 -6.72
CA ARG A 57 7.17 5.09 -8.07
C ARG A 57 5.68 5.30 -7.99
N TYR A 58 5.20 6.35 -8.64
CA TYR A 58 3.77 6.58 -8.83
C TYR A 58 3.29 5.91 -10.12
N ARG A 59 2.01 5.53 -10.15
CA ARG A 59 1.35 4.99 -11.33
C ARG A 59 1.39 5.99 -12.49
N ALA A 60 1.52 5.50 -13.71
CA ALA A 60 1.76 6.33 -14.89
C ALA A 60 0.66 7.37 -15.17
N ASP A 61 -0.58 7.09 -14.78
CA ASP A 61 -1.76 7.96 -14.93
C ASP A 61 -1.94 8.95 -13.77
N SER A 62 -1.11 8.85 -12.72
CA SER A 62 -1.13 9.78 -11.59
C SER A 62 -0.49 11.13 -11.93
N ALA A 63 -0.93 12.18 -11.22
CA ALA A 63 -0.25 13.48 -11.29
C ALA A 63 1.22 13.40 -10.82
N GLY A 64 1.51 12.54 -9.84
CA GLY A 64 2.85 12.35 -9.29
C GLY A 64 3.83 11.82 -10.34
N ALA A 65 3.38 10.97 -11.27
CA ALA A 65 4.23 10.42 -12.32
C ALA A 65 4.68 11.47 -13.35
N GLY A 66 3.94 12.57 -13.54
CA GLY A 66 4.28 13.62 -14.51
C GLY A 66 4.87 14.90 -13.91
N ASP A 67 4.49 15.25 -12.68
CA ASP A 67 4.81 16.54 -12.05
C ASP A 67 5.57 16.37 -10.72
N PRO A 68 6.85 16.77 -10.64
CA PRO A 68 7.62 16.77 -9.40
C PRO A 68 6.98 17.58 -8.27
N ALA A 69 6.26 18.66 -8.56
CA ALA A 69 5.58 19.45 -7.54
C ALA A 69 4.37 18.69 -6.99
N ALA A 70 3.65 17.93 -7.82
CA ALA A 70 2.60 17.02 -7.36
C ALA A 70 3.19 15.90 -6.49
N ALA A 71 4.31 15.30 -6.90
CA ALA A 71 5.02 14.30 -6.11
C ALA A 71 5.46 14.85 -4.74
N ALA A 72 6.00 16.07 -4.69
CA ALA A 72 6.40 16.73 -3.44
C ALA A 72 5.21 17.04 -2.52
N ARG A 73 4.08 17.51 -3.07
CA ARG A 73 2.85 17.73 -2.27
C ARG A 73 2.29 16.42 -1.72
N ARG A 74 2.34 15.35 -2.52
CA ARG A 74 1.91 14.01 -2.10
C ARG A 74 2.79 13.47 -0.98
N LEU A 75 4.11 13.58 -1.13
CA LEU A 75 5.08 13.23 -0.09
C LEU A 75 4.74 13.90 1.25
N GLN A 76 4.50 15.22 1.24
CA GLN A 76 4.20 15.94 2.47
C GLN A 76 2.93 15.38 3.14
N ARG A 77 1.87 15.16 2.36
CA ARG A 77 0.63 14.54 2.86
C ARG A 77 0.90 13.16 3.46
N THR A 78 1.66 12.31 2.79
CA THR A 78 1.95 10.95 3.29
C THR A 78 2.76 10.97 4.59
N VAL A 79 3.70 11.92 4.73
CA VAL A 79 4.44 12.15 6.00
C VAL A 79 3.50 12.58 7.13
N ASP A 80 2.52 13.44 6.82
CA ASP A 80 1.49 13.87 7.77
C ASP A 80 0.59 12.68 8.16
N GLU A 81 0.12 11.89 7.19
CA GLU A 81 -0.70 10.69 7.39
C GLU A 81 0.02 9.60 8.21
N ALA A 82 1.34 9.46 8.03
CA ALA A 82 2.18 8.57 8.83
C ALA A 82 2.41 9.06 10.28
N GLY A 83 1.92 10.26 10.62
CA GLY A 83 2.07 10.87 11.95
C GLY A 83 3.50 11.27 12.28
N LEU A 84 4.31 11.59 11.26
CA LEU A 84 5.73 11.94 11.42
C LEU A 84 5.95 13.45 11.47
N ALA A 85 5.04 14.25 10.91
CA ALA A 85 5.06 15.69 11.03
C ALA A 85 4.64 16.16 12.45
N PRO A 86 5.16 17.29 12.94
CA PRO A 86 6.21 18.14 12.34
C PRO A 86 7.64 17.67 12.70
N ALA A 87 7.78 16.57 13.44
CA ALA A 87 9.07 16.10 13.95
C ALA A 87 10.03 15.61 12.86
N THR A 88 9.49 15.21 11.71
CA THR A 88 10.21 14.85 10.49
C THR A 88 9.55 15.55 9.31
N SER A 89 10.37 16.06 8.42
CA SER A 89 10.05 16.65 7.13
C SER A 89 10.70 15.85 6.02
N ALA A 90 10.13 15.93 4.82
CA ALA A 90 10.62 15.22 3.65
C ALA A 90 10.73 16.17 2.46
N SER A 91 11.72 15.93 1.61
CA SER A 91 11.95 16.72 0.41
C SER A 91 12.11 15.82 -0.81
N TRP A 92 11.55 16.24 -1.94
CA TRP A 92 11.86 15.66 -3.24
C TRP A 92 13.28 16.05 -3.65
N GLN A 93 14.11 15.05 -3.99
CA GLN A 93 15.50 15.27 -4.39
C GLN A 93 15.66 15.23 -5.91
N ARG A 94 15.14 14.19 -6.56
CA ARG A 94 15.23 14.02 -8.02
C ARG A 94 14.28 12.95 -8.52
N ARG A 95 14.07 12.94 -9.83
CA ARG A 95 13.51 11.80 -10.57
C ARG A 95 14.61 10.91 -11.10
N LEU A 96 14.40 9.60 -11.06
CA LEU A 96 15.30 8.61 -11.65
C LEU A 96 14.98 8.40 -13.14
N ALA A 97 15.99 8.06 -13.93
CA ALA A 97 15.81 7.78 -15.36
C ALA A 97 14.92 6.56 -15.63
N VAL A 98 14.89 5.60 -14.70
CA VAL A 98 14.03 4.39 -14.74
C VAL A 98 12.62 4.65 -14.23
N GLY A 99 12.26 5.91 -14.00
CA GLY A 99 11.04 6.29 -13.28
C GLY A 99 11.20 6.18 -11.77
N GLY A 100 10.28 6.82 -11.05
CA GLY A 100 10.33 6.95 -9.60
C GLY A 100 11.07 8.21 -9.13
N ASP A 101 10.70 8.64 -7.95
CA ASP A 101 11.14 9.87 -7.31
C ASP A 101 11.90 9.53 -6.03
N VAL A 102 13.07 10.15 -5.86
CA VAL A 102 13.87 10.01 -4.65
C VAL A 102 13.43 11.08 -3.66
N PHE A 103 12.96 10.61 -2.50
CA PHE A 103 12.63 11.44 -1.35
C PHE A 103 13.69 11.30 -0.26
N VAL A 104 13.99 12.41 0.42
CA VAL A 104 14.96 12.47 1.51
C VAL A 104 14.30 13.11 2.72
N LEU A 105 14.43 12.45 3.86
CA LEU A 105 14.00 12.97 5.15
C LEU A 105 15.10 13.83 5.77
N ASP A 106 14.74 14.88 6.52
CA ASP A 106 15.74 15.72 7.21
C ASP A 106 16.53 14.94 8.29
N ARG A 107 15.93 13.85 8.80
CA ARG A 107 16.51 12.98 9.82
C ARG A 107 16.22 11.50 9.52
N PRO A 108 17.09 10.57 9.96
CA PRO A 108 16.83 9.15 9.81
C PRO A 108 15.68 8.69 10.70
N LEU A 109 14.89 7.74 10.18
CA LEU A 109 13.85 7.01 10.91
C LEU A 109 14.41 5.70 11.46
N ASP A 110 13.90 5.32 12.63
CA ASP A 110 13.97 3.94 13.12
C ASP A 110 13.01 3.04 12.34
N ARG A 111 13.12 1.72 12.57
CA ARG A 111 12.26 0.73 11.92
C ARG A 111 10.76 0.98 12.16
N ALA A 112 10.36 1.39 13.35
CA ALA A 112 8.94 1.58 13.68
C ALA A 112 8.34 2.76 12.92
N ALA A 113 9.05 3.90 12.87
CA ALA A 113 8.65 5.07 12.13
C ALA A 113 8.71 4.84 10.61
N ALA A 114 9.75 4.16 10.12
CA ALA A 114 9.86 3.80 8.72
C ALA A 114 8.73 2.87 8.28
N ARG A 115 8.31 1.91 9.13
CA ARG A 115 7.16 1.04 8.84
C ARG A 115 5.88 1.83 8.64
N ARG A 116 5.60 2.82 9.50
CA ARG A 116 4.42 3.70 9.34
C ARG A 116 4.47 4.49 8.04
N LEU A 117 5.64 5.02 7.67
CA LEU A 117 5.81 5.75 6.42
C LEU A 117 5.55 4.83 5.21
N VAL A 118 6.14 3.64 5.20
CA VAL A 118 5.94 2.67 4.12
C VAL A 118 4.49 2.23 4.04
N GLU A 119 3.84 1.94 5.17
CA GLU A 119 2.41 1.60 5.21
C GLU A 119 1.53 2.72 4.65
N ALA A 120 1.83 3.98 4.98
CA ALA A 120 1.10 5.13 4.43
C ALA A 120 1.25 5.24 2.90
N PHE A 121 2.46 5.01 2.37
CA PHE A 121 2.68 4.95 0.92
C PHE A 121 2.00 3.74 0.26
N LEU A 122 2.00 2.58 0.91
CA LEU A 122 1.32 1.38 0.39
C LEU A 122 -0.20 1.51 0.40
N ALA A 123 -0.75 2.35 1.27
CA ALA A 123 -2.19 2.67 1.30
C ALA A 123 -2.60 3.69 0.23
N ASP A 124 -1.64 4.37 -0.40
CA ASP A 124 -1.90 5.35 -1.45
C ASP A 124 -2.20 4.67 -2.80
N PRO A 125 -3.42 4.82 -3.37
CA PRO A 125 -3.78 4.17 -4.63
C PRO A 125 -2.96 4.66 -5.83
N GLU A 126 -2.36 5.85 -5.76
CA GLU A 126 -1.54 6.42 -6.84
C GLU A 126 -0.10 5.89 -6.81
N VAL A 127 0.29 5.19 -5.75
CA VAL A 127 1.62 4.62 -5.60
C VAL A 127 1.65 3.23 -6.22
N GLU A 128 2.65 3.01 -7.06
CA GLU A 128 2.94 1.70 -7.65
C GLU A 128 3.90 0.90 -6.76
N SER A 129 4.96 1.55 -6.27
CA SER A 129 5.93 0.91 -5.38
C SER A 129 6.66 1.92 -4.50
N ILE A 130 7.17 1.44 -3.36
CA ILE A 130 8.09 2.15 -2.48
C ILE A 130 9.24 1.24 -2.09
N GLU A 131 10.45 1.78 -2.10
CA GLU A 131 11.68 1.09 -1.77
C GLU A 131 12.60 1.98 -0.93
N VAL A 132 13.46 1.38 -0.10
CA VAL A 132 14.53 2.12 0.58
C VAL A 132 15.67 2.38 -0.41
N ASP A 133 16.07 3.64 -0.55
CA ASP A 133 17.26 4.01 -1.34
C ASP A 133 18.54 3.69 -0.56
N ARG A 134 19.04 2.46 -0.73
CA ARG A 134 20.30 2.01 -0.15
C ARG A 134 21.46 2.48 -1.01
N MET A 135 21.78 3.76 -0.95
CA MET A 135 23.00 4.26 -1.57
C MET A 135 24.22 3.72 -0.79
N LEU A 136 25.01 2.83 -1.42
CA LEU A 136 26.33 2.42 -0.91
C LEU A 136 27.17 3.69 -0.74
N GLY A 137 27.32 4.20 0.48
CA GLY A 137 28.12 5.39 0.75
C GLY A 137 27.44 6.48 1.58
N PHE A 138 26.16 6.34 1.95
CA PHE A 138 25.67 7.07 3.13
C PHE A 138 26.27 6.45 4.39
N ASP A 139 27.55 6.74 4.62
CA ASP A 139 28.10 6.72 5.97
C ASP A 139 27.22 7.71 6.77
N PRO A 140 26.62 7.30 7.91
CA PRO A 140 25.87 8.25 8.73
C PRO A 140 26.76 9.47 9.00
N PRO A 141 26.24 10.71 8.98
CA PRO A 141 27.04 11.89 9.26
C PRO A 141 27.58 11.79 10.70
N GLY A 142 28.77 11.19 10.88
CA GLY A 142 29.29 10.94 12.21
C GLY A 142 30.27 9.79 12.40
N ARG A 143 31.16 9.44 11.45
CA ARG A 143 32.43 8.79 11.83
C ARG A 143 33.54 8.93 10.78
N ARG A 144 33.90 10.15 10.39
CA ARG A 144 35.27 10.36 9.90
C ARG A 144 36.18 10.43 11.12
N PRO A 145 37.07 9.46 11.39
CA PRO A 145 38.13 9.69 12.37
C PRO A 145 38.89 10.92 11.88
N MET A 146 38.92 11.96 12.72
CA MET A 146 39.75 13.13 12.48
C MET A 146 41.16 12.59 12.30
N ARG A 147 41.72 12.73 11.09
CA ARG A 147 43.13 12.43 10.87
C ARG A 147 43.91 13.43 11.70
N GLU A 148 44.28 13.04 12.91
CA GLU A 148 45.29 13.73 13.69
C GLU A 148 46.53 13.83 12.81
N ARG A 149 46.99 15.07 12.63
CA ARG A 149 48.24 15.39 11.93
C ARG A 149 49.38 15.45 12.91
#